data_AF-A0AA85J9H1-F1
#
_entry.id   AF-A0AA85J9H1-F1
#
_cell.length_a   1.000
_cell.length_b   1.000
_cell.length_c   1.000
_cell.angle_alpha   90.00
_cell.angle_beta   90.00
_cell.angle_gamma   90.00
#
_symmetry.space_group_name_H-M   'P 1'
#
loop_
_entity.id
_entity.type
_entity.pdbx_description
1 polymer ?
#
loop_
_entity_poly.entity_id
_entity_poly.type
_entity_poly.pdbx_seq_one_letter_code
_entity_poly.pdbx_strand_id
1 'polypeptide(L)'
;KQDCEEDWYFPSMNIFVNKNNRPWSILLFITYIIFTFYTMNLALTSVCTPKVYFDWFLLPNDCSYIYDAYSRAWVFVGGLFWLISSLTPFSLLIHEIAVFICSRLQKW
;
A
#
# COMPACT_ATOMS: atom_id res chain seq x y z
N LYS A 1 -11.69 -22.33 -23.51
CA LYS A 1 -12.02 -20.95 -23.09
C LYS A 1 -11.63 -20.86 -21.63
N GLN A 2 -10.48 -20.27 -21.31
CA GLN A 2 -10.02 -20.12 -19.93
C GLN A 2 -10.97 -19.15 -19.23
N ASP A 3 -11.60 -19.55 -18.13
CA ASP A 3 -12.47 -18.65 -17.39
C ASP A 3 -11.59 -17.76 -16.51
N CYS A 4 -11.33 -16.53 -16.98
CA CYS A 4 -10.58 -15.52 -16.23
C CYS A 4 -11.53 -14.60 -15.45
N GLU A 5 -12.79 -14.97 -15.25
CA GLU A 5 -13.81 -14.09 -14.66
C GLU A 5 -14.25 -14.60 -13.29
N GLU A 6 -13.29 -14.73 -12.36
CA GLU A 6 -13.58 -15.05 -10.97
C GLU A 6 -13.95 -13.79 -10.17
N ASP A 7 -15.18 -13.80 -9.63
CA ASP A 7 -15.68 -12.85 -8.63
C ASP A 7 -15.20 -13.28 -7.24
N TRP A 8 -14.83 -12.31 -6.40
CA TRP A 8 -14.38 -12.60 -5.03
C TRP A 8 -14.82 -11.53 -4.04
N TYR A 9 -14.88 -11.93 -2.78
CA TYR A 9 -15.31 -11.08 -1.68
C TYR A 9 -14.15 -10.79 -0.75
N PHE A 10 -13.95 -9.51 -0.41
CA PHE A 10 -12.93 -9.06 0.54
C PHE A 10 -13.58 -8.80 1.90
N PRO A 11 -13.43 -9.71 2.89
CA PRO A 11 -14.19 -9.63 4.14
C PRO A 11 -13.81 -8.43 5.00
N SER A 12 -12.52 -8.06 5.00
CA SER A 12 -11.98 -7.00 5.87
C SER A 12 -12.51 -5.61 5.53
N MET A 13 -12.91 -5.37 4.28
CA MET A 13 -13.52 -4.10 3.85
C MET A 13 -15.00 -4.25 3.46
N ASN A 14 -15.56 -5.45 3.57
CA ASN A 14 -16.91 -5.77 3.11
C ASN A 14 -17.16 -5.34 1.64
N ILE A 15 -16.19 -5.63 0.76
CA ILE A 15 -16.25 -5.27 -0.66
C ILE A 15 -16.43 -6.53 -1.49
N PHE A 16 -17.45 -6.53 -2.36
CA PHE A 16 -17.62 -7.57 -3.39
C PHE A 16 -17.07 -7.08 -4.73
N VAL A 17 -16.06 -7.77 -5.25
CA VAL A 17 -15.41 -7.43 -6.52
C VAL A 17 -16.05 -8.24 -7.63
N ASN A 18 -16.68 -7.53 -8.56
CA ASN A 18 -17.30 -8.06 -9.77
C ASN A 18 -16.78 -7.27 -10.99
N LYS A 19 -16.92 -7.81 -12.21
CA LYS A 19 -16.57 -7.16 -13.47
C LYS A 19 -16.93 -5.66 -13.56
N ASN A 20 -18.12 -5.27 -13.09
CA ASN A 20 -18.58 -3.87 -13.16
C ASN A 20 -17.83 -2.94 -12.17
N ASN A 21 -17.47 -3.46 -11.00
CA ASN A 21 -16.76 -2.76 -9.93
C ASN A 21 -15.24 -2.79 -10.11
N ARG A 22 -14.69 -3.85 -10.72
CA ARG A 22 -13.25 -4.12 -10.85
C ARG A 22 -12.35 -2.89 -11.10
N PRO A 23 -12.63 -1.97 -12.07
CA PRO A 23 -11.79 -0.79 -12.25
C PRO A 23 -11.75 0.14 -11.03
N TRP A 24 -12.87 0.29 -10.32
CA TRP A 24 -12.93 1.04 -9.06
C TRP A 24 -12.16 0.34 -7.94
N SER A 25 -12.22 -0.98 -7.89
CA SER A 25 -11.46 -1.78 -6.92
C SER A 25 -9.95 -1.59 -7.12
N ILE A 26 -9.47 -1.62 -8.37
CA ILE A 26 -8.07 -1.34 -8.72
C ILE A 26 -7.67 0.06 -8.27
N LEU A 27 -8.51 1.07 -8.55
CA LEU A 27 -8.24 2.47 -8.18
C LEU A 27 -8.15 2.64 -6.65
N LEU A 28 -9.02 1.97 -5.89
CA LEU A 28 -8.98 1.93 -4.44
C LEU A 28 -7.67 1.33 -3.92
N PHE A 29 -7.24 0.19 -4.46
CA PHE A 29 -5.97 -0.43 -4.05
C PHE A 29 -4.75 0.44 -4.40
N ILE A 30 -4.72 1.09 -5.56
CA ILE A 30 -3.66 2.05 -5.92
C ILE A 30 -3.62 3.20 -4.91
N THR A 31 -4.78 3.80 -4.64
CA THR A 31 -4.88 4.95 -3.72
C THR A 31 -4.44 4.55 -2.31
N TYR A 32 -4.83 3.35 -1.85
CA TYR A 32 -4.40 2.82 -0.56
C TYR A 32 -2.88 2.64 -0.46
N ILE A 33 -2.24 2.13 -1.52
CA ILE A 33 -0.79 1.96 -1.57
C ILE A 33 -0.09 3.32 -1.50
N ILE A 34 -0.51 4.29 -2.31
CA ILE A 34 0.05 5.66 -2.31
C ILE A 34 -0.11 6.29 -0.93
N PHE A 35 -1.30 6.18 -0.34
CA PHE A 35 -1.57 6.70 0.99
C PHE A 35 -0.67 6.06 2.04
N THR A 36 -0.46 4.75 1.98
CA THR A 36 0.42 4.01 2.90
C THR A 36 1.88 4.47 2.79
N PHE A 37 2.41 4.60 1.58
CA PHE A 37 3.78 5.10 1.39
C PHE A 37 3.93 6.55 1.87
N TYR A 38 2.92 7.39 1.62
CA TYR A 38 2.93 8.79 2.03
C TYR A 38 2.91 8.92 3.56
N THR A 39 2.01 8.22 4.25
CA THR A 39 1.91 8.27 5.72
C THR A 39 3.16 7.68 6.38
N MET A 40 3.76 6.65 5.79
CA MET A 40 5.05 6.14 6.24
C MET A 40 6.17 7.14 6.13
N ASN A 41 6.30 7.77 4.96
CA ASN A 41 7.32 8.78 4.75
C ASN A 41 7.19 9.90 5.79
N LEU A 42 5.97 10.39 6.02
CA LEU A 42 5.69 11.40 7.03
C LEU A 42 6.00 10.93 8.46
N ALA A 43 5.67 9.68 8.80
CA ALA A 43 5.97 9.09 10.11
C ALA A 43 7.48 8.93 10.34
N LEU A 44 8.24 8.42 9.36
CA LEU A 44 9.69 8.23 9.50
C LEU A 44 10.45 9.56 9.56
N THR A 45 9.99 10.57 8.82
CA THR A 45 10.63 11.90 8.79
C THR A 45 10.37 12.72 10.05
N SER A 46 9.32 12.40 10.82
CA SER A 46 9.06 13.00 12.13
C SER A 46 9.79 12.30 13.29
N VAL A 47 10.15 11.03 13.13
CA VAL A 47 10.77 10.20 14.19
C VAL A 47 12.30 10.18 14.10
N CYS A 48 12.88 10.08 12.91
CA CYS A 48 14.34 10.16 12.73
C CYS A 48 14.78 11.61 12.52
N THR A 49 16.06 11.90 12.77
CA THR A 49 16.62 13.22 12.46
C THR A 49 16.52 13.48 10.95
N PRO A 50 15.79 14.52 10.51
CA PRO A 50 15.57 14.73 9.09
C PRO A 50 16.83 15.34 8.46
N LYS A 51 17.36 14.71 7.41
CA LYS A 51 18.22 15.41 6.44
C LYS A 51 17.36 15.81 5.25
N VAL A 52 17.32 17.10 4.98
CA VAL A 52 16.66 17.65 3.78
C VAL A 52 17.59 17.36 2.60
N TYR A 53 17.10 16.59 1.64
CA TYR A 53 17.78 16.28 0.39
C TYR A 53 17.01 16.95 -0.76
N PHE A 54 17.68 17.77 -1.57
CA PHE A 54 17.08 18.50 -2.69
C PHE A 54 15.86 19.39 -2.35
N ASP A 55 15.80 19.95 -1.13
CA ASP A 55 14.72 20.84 -0.62
C ASP A 55 13.28 20.29 -0.63
N TRP A 56 13.02 19.12 -1.25
CA TRP A 56 11.69 18.51 -1.38
C TRP A 56 11.58 17.11 -0.76
N PHE A 57 12.69 16.44 -0.45
CA PHE A 57 12.69 15.08 0.14
C PHE A 57 13.35 15.09 1.52
N LEU A 58 12.58 14.76 2.57
CA LEU A 58 13.14 14.43 3.87
C LEU A 58 13.54 12.95 3.88
N LEU A 59 14.82 12.66 4.09
CA LEU A 59 15.33 11.30 4.21
C LEU A 59 15.86 11.05 5.63
N PRO A 60 15.46 9.97 6.31
CA PRO A 60 15.95 9.65 7.66
C PRO A 60 17.42 9.22 7.59
N ASN A 61 18.33 10.01 8.18
CA ASN A 61 19.77 9.73 8.13
C ASN A 61 20.29 9.05 9.39
N ASP A 62 19.80 9.44 10.57
CA ASP A 62 20.23 8.86 11.84
C ASP A 62 19.02 8.56 12.74
N CYS A 63 18.88 7.28 13.07
CA CYS A 63 17.79 6.72 13.87
C CYS A 63 18.29 6.11 15.21
N SER A 64 19.54 6.39 15.60
CA SER A 64 20.18 5.85 16.83
C SER A 64 19.46 6.22 18.14
N TYR A 65 18.64 7.27 18.15
CA TYR A 65 17.88 7.73 19.32
C TYR A 65 16.37 7.41 19.26
N ILE A 66 15.93 6.52 18.35
CA ILE A 66 14.51 6.15 18.24
C ILE A 66 13.96 5.54 19.53
N TYR A 67 14.75 4.71 20.21
CA TYR A 67 14.33 4.00 21.41
C TYR A 67 14.50 4.80 22.70
N ASP A 68 15.07 6.00 22.60
CA ASP A 68 15.33 6.87 23.75
C ASP A 68 14.03 7.51 24.28
N ALA A 69 13.05 7.67 23.41
CA ALA A 69 11.70 8.11 23.77
C ALA A 69 10.67 7.08 23.31
N TYR A 70 9.88 6.56 24.26
CA TYR A 70 8.82 5.58 23.99
C TYR A 70 7.87 6.03 22.87
N SER A 71 7.49 7.31 22.82
CA SER A 71 6.62 7.85 21.76
C SER A 71 7.21 7.70 20.35
N ARG A 72 8.53 7.82 20.19
CA ARG A 72 9.24 7.67 18.91
C ARG A 72 9.34 6.20 18.50
N ALA A 73 9.68 5.32 19.44
CA ALA A 73 9.73 3.89 19.21
C ALA A 73 8.38 3.32 18.74
N TRP A 74 7.28 3.76 19.35
CA TRP A 74 5.93 3.31 18.97
C TRP A 74 5.53 3.71 17.56
N VAL A 75 5.82 4.95 17.16
CA VAL A 75 5.52 5.42 15.79
C VAL A 75 6.37 4.68 14.76
N PHE A 76 7.65 4.42 15.07
CA PHE A 76 8.52 3.64 14.18
C PHE A 76 8.04 2.20 14.00
N VAL A 77 7.75 1.50 15.09
CA VAL A 77 7.27 0.11 15.06
C VAL A 77 5.89 0.02 14.40
N GLY A 78 4.96 0.92 14.74
CA GLY A 78 3.65 1.04 14.08
C GLY A 78 3.79 1.31 12.58
N GLY A 79 4.78 2.13 12.22
CA GLY A 79 5.23 2.35 10.85
C GLY A 79 5.51 1.05 10.10
N LEU A 80 6.45 0.26 10.64
CA LEU A 80 6.85 -1.02 10.05
C LEU A 80 5.68 -2.00 9.92
N PHE A 81 4.84 -2.12 10.95
CA PHE A 81 3.66 -3.00 10.88
C PHE A 81 2.69 -2.59 9.77
N TRP A 82 2.53 -1.30 9.55
CA TRP A 82 1.65 -0.79 8.51
C TRP A 82 2.23 -0.97 7.10
N LEU A 83 3.57 -0.90 6.93
CA LEU A 83 4.22 -1.36 5.69
C LEU A 83 4.00 -2.84 5.44
N ILE A 84 4.17 -3.68 6.45
CA ILE A 84 3.95 -5.13 6.33
C ILE A 84 2.48 -5.41 5.96
N SER A 85 1.54 -4.72 6.60
CA SER A 85 0.11 -4.85 6.28
C SER A 85 -0.23 -4.42 4.86
N SER A 86 0.56 -3.53 4.24
CA SER A 86 0.34 -3.09 2.85
C SER A 86 0.64 -4.18 1.80
N LEU A 87 1.32 -5.26 2.17
CA LEU A 87 1.61 -6.39 1.27
C LEU A 87 0.32 -7.10 0.82
N THR A 88 -0.71 -7.15 1.68
CA THR A 88 -1.99 -7.75 1.35
C THR A 88 -2.71 -7.03 0.19
N PRO A 89 -2.98 -5.70 0.27
CA PRO A 89 -3.58 -4.98 -0.86
C PRO A 89 -2.66 -4.93 -2.08
N PHE A 90 -1.33 -4.97 -1.91
CA PHE A 90 -0.41 -5.08 -3.04
C PHE A 90 -0.58 -6.40 -3.82
N SER A 91 -0.70 -7.51 -3.10
CA SER A 91 -0.94 -8.84 -3.70
C SER A 91 -2.27 -8.89 -4.43
N LEU A 92 -3.33 -8.31 -3.83
CA LEU A 92 -4.65 -8.21 -4.46
C LEU A 92 -4.64 -7.30 -5.69
N LEU A 93 -3.87 -6.22 -5.68
CA LEU A 93 -3.71 -5.35 -6.84
C LEU A 93 -3.05 -6.09 -8.03
N ILE A 94 -2.00 -6.87 -7.77
CA ILE A 94 -1.36 -7.70 -8.80
C ILE A 94 -2.38 -8.70 -9.37
N HIS A 95 -3.15 -9.34 -8.50
CA HIS A 95 -4.23 -10.24 -8.91
C HIS A 95 -5.23 -9.54 -9.85
N GLU A 96 -5.79 -8.40 -9.42
CA GLU A 96 -6.77 -7.66 -10.24
C GLU A 96 -6.20 -7.21 -11.60
N ILE A 97 -4.92 -6.79 -11.64
CA ILE A 97 -4.24 -6.43 -12.89
C ILE A 97 -4.08 -7.65 -13.79
N ALA A 98 -3.65 -8.80 -13.25
CA ALA A 98 -3.49 -10.02 -14.02
C ALA A 98 -4.81 -10.47 -14.66
N VAL A 99 -5.89 -10.44 -13.87
CA VAL A 99 -7.22 -10.80 -14.38
C VAL A 99 -7.74 -9.78 -15.40
N PHE A 100 -7.49 -8.48 -15.17
CA PHE A 100 -7.82 -7.44 -16.14
C PHE A 100 -7.09 -7.66 -17.48
N ILE A 101 -5.79 -7.97 -17.45
CA ILE A 101 -5.00 -8.27 -18.66
C ILE A 101 -5.53 -9.52 -19.36
N CYS A 102 -5.81 -10.61 -18.63
CA CYS A 102 -6.38 -11.83 -19.23
C CYS A 102 -7.70 -11.54 -19.95
N SER A 103 -8.60 -10.77 -19.32
CA SER A 103 -9.89 -10.41 -19.91
C SER A 103 -9.76 -9.57 -21.19
N ARG A 104 -8.71 -8.76 -21.30
CA ARG A 104 -8.41 -7.94 -22.49
C ARG A 104 -7.82 -8.79 -23.60
N LEU A 105 -6.94 -9.75 -23.27
CA LEU A 105 -6.35 -10.66 -24.24
C LEU A 105 -7.38 -11.60 -24.89
N GLN A 106 -8.41 -12.03 -24.17
CA GLN A 106 -9.49 -12.85 -24.75
C GLN A 106 -10.45 -12.10 -25.70
N LYS A 107 -10.42 -10.76 -25.68
CA LYS A 107 -11.26 -9.92 -26.54
C LYS A 107 -10.65 -9.69 -27.93
N TRP A 108 -9.38 -10.05 -28.10
CA TRP A 108 -8.65 -10.05 -29.38
C TRP A 108 -8.63 -11.47 -29.96
#